data_AF-A0A835X804-F1
#
_entry.id   AF-A0A835X804-F1
#
_cell.length_a   1.000
_cell.length_b   1.000
_cell.length_c   1.000
_cell.angle_alpha   90.00
_cell.angle_beta   90.00
_cell.angle_gamma   90.00
#
_symmetry.space_group_name_H-M   'P 1'
#
loop_
_entity.id
_entity.type
_entity.pdbx_description
1 polymer ?
#
loop_
_entity_poly.entity_id
_entity_poly.type
_entity_poly.pdbx_seq_one_letter_code
_entity_poly.pdbx_strand_id
1 'polypeptide(L)'
;MALYGIYGRHEIKDCPLNSSESRKMARKIAETDMSSVLPKYKINKMIGRYHSGLEHTFLWILDAEDPHLIQQFAIDGGMASFNEVKIVPLMTFDDVISEVRKIDG
;
A
#
# COMPACT_ATOMS: atom_id res chain seq x y z
N MET A 1 -3.96 4.07 -16.42
CA MET A 1 -3.94 3.33 -15.13
C MET A 1 -2.52 3.29 -14.65
N ALA A 2 -2.28 3.53 -13.37
CA ALA A 2 -0.93 3.71 -12.83
C ALA A 2 -0.71 2.78 -11.64
N LEU A 3 0.51 2.27 -11.54
CA LEU A 3 0.94 1.50 -10.38
C LEU A 3 1.29 2.46 -9.25
N TYR A 4 0.83 2.15 -8.04
CA TYR A 4 1.18 2.89 -6.85
C TYR A 4 1.66 1.94 -5.76
N GLY A 5 2.64 2.41 -4.99
CA GLY A 5 3.08 1.78 -3.75
C GLY A 5 2.58 2.58 -2.55
N ILE A 6 1.90 1.90 -1.62
CA ILE A 6 1.67 2.38 -0.26
C ILE A 6 2.79 1.80 0.61
N TYR A 7 3.70 2.67 1.05
CA TYR A 7 4.78 2.34 1.97
C TYR A 7 4.37 2.79 3.36
N GLY A 8 4.31 1.86 4.29
CA GLY A 8 4.02 2.15 5.69
C GLY A 8 5.20 1.84 6.59
N ARG A 9 5.36 2.65 7.64
CA ARG A 9 6.28 2.40 8.76
C ARG A 9 5.51 2.60 10.06
N HIS A 10 5.75 1.75 11.05
CA HIS A 10 5.25 1.92 12.41
C HIS A 10 6.38 1.74 13.43
N GLU A 11 6.14 2.13 14.67
CA GLU A 11 7.07 1.88 15.76
C GLU A 11 7.02 0.41 16.21
N ILE A 12 8.12 -0.10 16.78
CA ILE A 12 8.24 -1.49 17.23
C ILE A 12 7.07 -1.92 18.13
N LYS A 13 6.67 -1.03 19.05
CA LYS A 13 5.57 -1.25 19.99
C LYS A 13 4.21 -1.39 19.29
N ASP A 14 4.04 -0.77 18.12
CA ASP A 14 2.80 -0.73 17.37
C ASP A 14 2.75 -1.82 16.28
N CYS A 15 3.82 -2.61 16.14
CA CYS A 15 3.85 -3.72 15.21
C CYS A 15 2.73 -4.73 15.52
N PRO A 16 1.97 -5.25 14.54
CA PRO A 16 0.95 -6.29 14.76
C PRO A 16 1.47 -7.55 15.46
N LEU A 17 2.78 -7.80 15.38
CA LEU A 17 3.43 -8.91 16.09
C LEU A 17 3.60 -8.60 17.59
N ASN A 18 3.72 -7.33 17.98
CA ASN A 18 4.00 -6.89 19.35
C ASN A 18 2.79 -6.25 20.06
N SER A 19 1.83 -5.66 19.33
CA SER A 19 0.64 -4.99 19.86
C SER A 19 -0.63 -5.77 19.59
N SER A 20 -1.44 -6.01 20.62
CA SER A 20 -2.75 -6.65 20.49
C SER A 20 -3.72 -5.82 19.66
N GLU A 21 -3.69 -4.50 19.78
CA GLU A 21 -4.59 -3.61 19.05
C GLU A 21 -4.26 -3.58 17.57
N SER A 22 -2.98 -3.43 17.20
CA SER A 22 -2.54 -3.50 15.81
C SER A 22 -2.79 -4.87 15.20
N ARG A 23 -2.69 -5.95 16.00
CA ARG A 23 -3.01 -7.31 15.57
C ARG A 23 -4.48 -7.49 15.21
N LYS A 24 -5.40 -6.91 16.00
CA LYS A 24 -6.84 -6.91 15.69
C LYS A 24 -7.09 -6.17 14.38
N MET A 25 -6.44 -5.02 14.16
CA MET A 25 -6.57 -4.27 12.92
C MET A 25 -6.07 -5.08 11.71
N ALA A 26 -4.87 -5.66 11.80
CA ALA A 26 -4.31 -6.47 10.71
C ALA A 26 -5.21 -7.65 10.35
N ARG A 27 -5.80 -8.33 11.36
CA ARG A 27 -6.77 -9.40 11.16
C ARG A 27 -8.04 -8.90 10.47
N LYS A 28 -8.63 -7.80 10.93
CA LYS A 28 -9.81 -7.18 10.32
C LYS A 28 -9.57 -6.85 8.85
N ILE A 29 -8.41 -6.28 8.52
CA ILE A 29 -8.01 -5.99 7.13
C ILE A 29 -7.90 -7.27 6.30
N ALA A 30 -7.36 -8.36 6.88
CA ALA A 30 -7.23 -9.64 6.19
C ALA A 30 -8.60 -10.31 5.93
N GLU A 31 -9.55 -10.14 6.84
CA GLU A 31 -10.91 -10.68 6.76
C GLU A 31 -11.86 -9.80 5.92
N THR A 32 -11.48 -8.56 5.61
CA THR A 32 -12.28 -7.64 4.79
C THR A 32 -12.25 -8.08 3.33
N ASP A 33 -13.43 -8.23 2.72
CA ASP A 33 -13.56 -8.45 1.28
C ASP A 33 -13.18 -7.18 0.50
N MET A 34 -11.93 -7.14 0.06
CA MET A 34 -11.37 -6.03 -0.70
C MET A 34 -12.09 -5.82 -2.04
N SER A 35 -12.70 -6.84 -2.63
CA SER A 35 -13.40 -6.68 -3.92
C SER A 35 -14.59 -5.71 -3.83
N SER A 36 -15.19 -5.61 -2.65
CA SER A 36 -16.29 -4.67 -2.36
C SER A 36 -15.83 -3.26 -1.95
N VAL A 37 -14.57 -3.12 -1.52
CA VAL A 37 -14.02 -1.88 -0.96
C VAL A 37 -13.25 -1.09 -2.02
N LEU A 38 -12.36 -1.75 -2.76
CA LEU A 38 -11.43 -1.11 -3.71
C LEU A 38 -12.13 -0.24 -4.78
N PRO A 39 -13.29 -0.64 -5.36
CA PRO A 39 -13.96 0.18 -6.36
C PRO A 39 -14.37 1.58 -5.87
N LYS A 40 -14.67 1.74 -4.57
CA LYS A 40 -15.04 3.04 -3.96
C LYS A 40 -13.92 4.06 -4.05
N TYR A 41 -12.68 3.60 -4.14
CA TYR A 41 -11.47 4.41 -4.20
C TYR A 41 -10.81 4.40 -5.58
N LYS A 42 -11.52 3.90 -6.62
CA LYS A 42 -10.98 3.71 -7.97
C LYS A 42 -9.66 2.92 -7.98
N ILE A 43 -9.58 1.94 -7.07
CA ILE A 43 -8.50 0.95 -7.06
C ILE A 43 -9.02 -0.26 -7.82
N ASN A 44 -8.38 -0.57 -8.94
CA ASN A 44 -8.79 -1.66 -9.82
C ASN A 44 -8.36 -3.01 -9.26
N LYS A 45 -7.14 -3.06 -8.69
CA LYS A 45 -6.57 -4.30 -8.19
C LYS A 45 -5.55 -4.08 -7.09
N MET A 46 -5.58 -4.95 -6.09
CA MET A 46 -4.46 -5.16 -5.16
C MET A 46 -3.44 -6.09 -5.84
N ILE A 47 -2.27 -5.58 -6.19
CA ILE A 47 -1.21 -6.36 -6.85
C ILE A 47 -0.48 -7.23 -5.83
N GLY A 48 -0.18 -6.69 -4.65
CA GLY A 48 0.49 -7.44 -3.59
C GLY A 48 0.51 -6.67 -2.27
N ARG A 49 0.62 -7.42 -1.17
CA ARG A 49 0.73 -6.89 0.19
C ARG A 49 1.87 -7.60 0.90
N TYR A 50 2.86 -6.85 1.35
CA TYR A 50 4.08 -7.35 1.96
C TYR A 50 4.33 -6.65 3.29
N HIS A 51 4.99 -7.33 4.21
CA HIS A 51 5.33 -6.80 5.52
C HIS A 51 6.73 -7.27 5.93
N SER A 52 7.56 -6.35 6.39
CA SER A 52 8.90 -6.62 6.93
C SER A 52 8.83 -6.49 8.45
N GLY A 53 8.71 -7.63 9.15
CA GLY A 53 8.47 -7.64 10.60
C GLY A 53 9.64 -7.10 11.44
N LEU A 54 10.87 -7.19 10.93
CA LEU A 54 12.08 -6.70 11.62
C LEU A 54 12.37 -5.23 11.32
N GLU A 55 11.96 -4.73 10.16
CA GLU A 55 12.12 -3.33 9.79
C GLU A 55 10.92 -2.47 10.22
N HIS A 56 9.84 -3.11 10.66
CA HIS A 56 8.57 -2.45 11.03
C HIS A 56 7.99 -1.62 9.90
N THR A 57 8.05 -2.18 8.68
CA THR A 57 7.53 -1.57 7.46
C THR A 57 6.58 -2.51 6.72
N PHE A 58 5.74 -1.93 5.86
CA PHE A 58 4.93 -2.67 4.91
C PHE A 58 4.96 -2.01 3.53
N LEU A 59 4.71 -2.81 2.50
CA LEU A 59 4.56 -2.36 1.11
C LEU A 59 3.32 -2.99 0.51
N TRP A 60 2.37 -2.18 0.10
CA TRP A 60 1.24 -2.63 -0.71
C TRP A 60 1.35 -2.01 -2.09
N ILE A 61 1.24 -2.85 -3.12
CA ILE A 61 1.26 -2.43 -4.51
C ILE A 61 -0.16 -2.56 -5.06
N LEU A 62 -0.63 -1.51 -5.72
CA LEU A 62 -1.97 -1.45 -6.26
C LEU A 62 -1.99 -0.77 -7.62
N ASP A 63 -3.00 -1.13 -8.40
CA ASP A 63 -3.36 -0.48 -9.65
C ASP A 63 -4.56 0.43 -9.38
N ALA A 64 -4.38 1.75 -9.57
CA ALA A 64 -5.40 2.74 -9.31
C ALA A 64 -5.34 3.93 -10.27
N GLU A 65 -6.41 4.71 -10.25
CA GLU A 65 -6.57 5.90 -11.09
C GLU A 65 -6.14 7.19 -10.40
N ASP A 66 -6.29 7.29 -9.08
CA ASP A 66 -6.20 8.56 -8.35
C ASP A 66 -5.43 8.41 -7.03
N PRO A 67 -4.27 9.08 -6.84
CA PRO A 67 -3.49 8.99 -5.62
C PRO A 67 -4.19 9.59 -4.39
N HIS A 68 -5.10 10.56 -4.55
CA HIS A 68 -5.85 11.12 -3.43
C HIS A 68 -6.88 10.12 -2.89
N LEU A 69 -7.47 9.30 -3.76
CA LEU A 69 -8.39 8.25 -3.31
C LEU A 69 -7.64 7.10 -2.62
N ILE A 70 -6.39 6.82 -2.98
CA ILE A 70 -5.53 5.90 -2.22
C ILE A 70 -5.29 6.42 -0.81
N GLN A 71 -5.08 7.73 -0.64
CA GLN A 71 -4.94 8.34 0.68
C GLN A 71 -6.21 8.14 1.52
N GLN A 72 -7.39 8.39 0.93
CA GLN A 72 -8.66 8.17 1.64
C GLN A 72 -8.85 6.70 2.01
N PHE A 73 -8.50 5.77 1.11
CA PHE A 73 -8.50 4.33 1.40
C PHE A 73 -7.61 3.98 2.60
N ALA A 74 -6.42 4.59 2.71
CA ALA A 74 -5.52 4.35 3.83
C ALA A 74 -6.01 4.93 5.17
N ILE A 75 -6.72 6.07 5.12
CA ILE A 75 -7.36 6.68 6.29
C ILE A 75 -8.54 5.84 6.75
N ASP A 76 -9.49 5.57 5.86
CA ASP A 76 -10.74 4.86 6.18
C ASP A 76 -10.47 3.39 6.57
N GLY A 77 -9.48 2.77 5.93
CA GLY A 77 -9.02 1.42 6.23
C GLY A 77 -8.25 1.29 7.55
N GLY A 78 -8.00 2.41 8.24
CA GLY A 78 -7.31 2.44 9.53
C GLY A 78 -5.80 2.22 9.45
N MET A 79 -5.22 2.12 8.24
CA MET A 79 -3.77 1.94 8.06
C MET A 79 -2.99 3.16 8.56
N ALA A 80 -3.50 4.36 8.32
CA ALA A 80 -2.86 5.61 8.76
C ALA A 80 -2.97 5.87 10.28
N SER A 81 -3.66 5.02 11.05
CA SER A 81 -3.90 5.27 12.49
C SER A 81 -2.67 5.03 13.37
N PHE A 82 -1.75 4.16 12.93
CA PHE A 82 -0.51 3.84 13.65
C PHE A 82 0.70 3.70 12.72
N ASN A 83 0.53 3.98 11.43
CA ASN A 83 1.63 3.99 10.47
C ASN A 83 1.85 5.39 9.91
N GLU A 84 3.12 5.77 9.76
CA GLU A 84 3.52 6.77 8.79
C GLU A 84 3.34 6.17 7.40
N VAL A 85 2.57 6.83 6.53
CA VAL A 85 2.21 6.31 5.21
C VAL A 85 2.72 7.25 4.12
N LYS A 86 3.40 6.67 3.13
CA LYS A 86 3.84 7.35 1.90
C LYS A 86 3.24 6.65 0.68
N ILE A 87 2.64 7.42 -0.21
CA ILE A 87 2.07 6.94 -1.48
C ILE A 87 2.99 7.39 -2.62
N VAL A 88 3.42 6.45 -3.45
CA VAL A 88 4.42 6.71 -4.51
C VAL A 88 3.94 6.11 -5.83
N PRO A 89 3.92 6.88 -6.94
CA PRO A 89 3.72 6.31 -8.27
C PRO A 89 4.91 5.42 -8.63
N LEU A 90 4.62 4.26 -9.21
CA LEU A 90 5.63 3.27 -9.58
C LEU A 90 5.66 3.09 -11.09
N MET A 91 6.85 2.76 -11.59
CA MET A 91 7.09 2.28 -12.94
C MET A 91 7.61 0.85 -12.84
N THR A 92 7.22 -0.01 -13.79
CA THR A 92 7.84 -1.33 -13.88
C THR A 92 9.30 -1.19 -14.33
N PHE A 93 10.09 -2.24 -14.14
CA PHE A 93 11.46 -2.22 -14.65
C PHE A 93 11.49 -2.11 -16.18
N ASP A 94 10.53 -2.73 -16.88
CA ASP A 94 10.40 -2.62 -18.33
C ASP A 94 10.10 -1.18 -18.77
N ASP A 95 9.28 -0.45 -18.02
CA ASP A 95 9.05 0.98 -18.26
C ASP A 95 10.34 1.78 -18.11
N VAL A 96 11.15 1.48 -17.08
CA VAL A 96 12.47 2.11 -16.89
C VAL A 96 13.39 1.82 -18.08
N ILE A 97 13.46 0.56 -18.54
CA ILE A 97 14.27 0.20 -19.72
C ILE A 97 13.78 0.91 -20.98
N SER A 98 12.46 1.09 -21.14
CA SER A 98 11.87 1.84 -22.24
C SER A 98 12.29 3.31 -22.21
N GLU A 99 12.24 3.96 -21.04
CA GLU A 99 12.68 5.36 -20.90
C GLU A 99 14.19 5.52 -21.11
N VAL A 100 15.00 4.61 -20.57
CA VAL A 100 16.46 4.61 -20.79
C VAL A 100 16.79 4.53 -22.28
N ARG A 101 16.13 3.61 -23.03
CA ARG A 101 16.33 3.50 -24.48
C ARG A 101 15.99 4.80 -25.20
N LYS A 102 14.87 5.45 -24.87
CA LYS A 102 14.50 6.74 -25.49
C LYS A 102 15.52 7.85 -25.23
N ILE A 103 16.16 7.83 -24.06
CA ILE A 103 17.19 8.81 -23.68
C ILE A 103 18.49 8.53 -24.44
N ASP A 104 18.85 7.26 -24.59
CA ASP A 104 20.11 6.84 -25.22
C ASP A 104 20.03 6.78 -26.77
N GLY A 105 18.84 6.62 -27.35
CA GLY A 105 18.58 6.58 -28.81
C GLY A 105 17.92 5.28 -29.29
#